data_AF-A0A9E0H8Y7-F1
#
_entry.id   AF-A0A9E0H8Y7-F1
#
_cell.length_a   1.000
_cell.length_b   1.000
_cell.length_c   1.000
_cell.angle_alpha   90.00
_cell.angle_beta   90.00
_cell.angle_gamma   90.00
#
_symmetry.space_group_name_H-M   'P 1'
#
loop_
_entity.id
_entity.type
_entity.pdbx_description
1 polymer ?
#
loop_
_entity_poly.entity_id
_entity_poly.type
_entity_poly.pdbx_seq_one_letter_code
_entity_poly.pdbx_strand_id
1 'polypeptide(L)'
;MHLDVFGWVALAGAAIAAAILVWYLIARPPLNRATKLALLLGIGAFPLATAGSGNYAGFEATKRREFCGSCHVMTPYQRDVEDPASTSLAAIHSRNQTFGRESCYTCHADYGMFGTIVTKGSGLRHVYHYLLTYRSMSLAEARKSIRLRGTFPSSTCRRCHTTTAPGWKAVPDHAALADDLAQGKVGCVGEGCHGPAHPWSKDPK
;
A
#
# COMPACT_ATOMS: atom_id res chain seq x y z
N MET A 1 2.74 -7.69 -17.26
CA MET A 1 3.39 -7.64 -15.94
C MET A 1 4.81 -7.13 -16.17
N HIS A 2 5.09 -5.85 -15.93
CA HIS A 2 6.45 -5.31 -16.10
C HIS A 2 7.23 -5.57 -14.81
N LEU A 3 8.26 -6.41 -14.90
CA LEU A 3 9.21 -6.64 -13.82
C LEU A 3 10.18 -5.46 -13.78
N ASP A 4 10.34 -4.88 -12.60
CA ASP A 4 11.41 -3.90 -12.35
C ASP A 4 12.76 -4.62 -12.15
N VAL A 5 13.82 -3.84 -11.96
CA VAL A 5 15.18 -4.36 -11.75
C VAL A 5 15.24 -5.35 -10.58
N PHE A 6 14.49 -5.10 -9.51
CA PHE A 6 14.46 -5.96 -8.32
C PHE A 6 13.73 -7.27 -8.59
N GLY A 7 12.64 -7.24 -9.36
CA GLY A 7 11.96 -8.44 -9.85
C GLY A 7 12.90 -9.31 -10.71
N TRP A 8 13.69 -8.71 -11.59
CA TRP A 8 14.68 -9.45 -12.39
C TRP A 8 15.81 -10.04 -11.55
N VAL A 9 16.35 -9.29 -10.59
CA VAL A 9 17.35 -9.80 -9.64
C VAL A 9 16.80 -10.99 -8.85
N ALA A 10 15.53 -10.91 -8.41
CA ALA A 10 14.90 -11.99 -7.68
C ALA A 10 14.81 -13.27 -8.49
N LEU A 11 14.36 -13.17 -9.75
CA LEU A 11 14.24 -14.31 -10.66
C LEU A 11 15.60 -14.90 -11.04
N ALA A 12 16.58 -14.06 -11.35
CA ALA A 12 17.93 -14.51 -11.68
C ALA A 12 18.57 -15.24 -10.49
N GLY A 13 18.48 -14.66 -9.29
CA GLY A 13 18.95 -15.31 -8.06
C GLY A 13 18.28 -16.66 -7.82
N ALA A 14 16.96 -16.75 -8.01
CA ALA A 14 16.21 -17.99 -7.82
C ALA A 14 16.63 -19.06 -8.84
N ALA A 15 16.79 -18.68 -10.10
CA ALA A 15 17.21 -19.58 -11.17
C ALA A 15 18.65 -20.09 -10.96
N ILE A 16 19.58 -19.22 -10.57
CA ILE A 16 20.97 -19.62 -10.29
C ILE A 16 21.03 -20.52 -9.06
N ALA A 17 20.31 -20.19 -7.99
CA ALA A 17 20.20 -21.04 -6.80
C ALA A 17 19.67 -22.44 -7.16
N ALA A 18 18.57 -22.49 -7.91
CA ALA A 18 17.98 -23.75 -8.37
C ALA A 18 18.95 -24.54 -9.25
N ALA A 19 19.65 -23.90 -10.18
CA ALA A 19 20.63 -24.56 -11.05
C ALA A 19 21.78 -25.19 -10.26
N ILE A 20 22.32 -24.49 -9.26
CA ILE A 20 23.37 -25.01 -8.37
C ILE A 20 22.86 -26.22 -7.59
N LEU A 21 21.64 -26.14 -7.05
CA LEU A 21 21.05 -27.22 -6.26
C LEU A 21 20.76 -28.45 -7.11
N VAL A 22 20.16 -28.26 -8.28
CA VAL A 22 19.89 -29.35 -9.23
C VAL A 22 21.19 -30.00 -9.68
N TRP A 23 22.21 -29.21 -10.02
CA TRP A 23 23.54 -29.73 -10.36
C TRP A 23 24.12 -30.58 -9.22
N TYR A 24 24.07 -30.09 -7.98
CA TYR A 24 24.59 -30.82 -6.83
C TYR A 24 23.82 -32.13 -6.57
N LEU A 25 22.50 -32.12 -6.70
CA LEU A 25 21.64 -33.28 -6.48
C LEU A 25 21.83 -34.38 -7.55
N ILE A 26 22.09 -33.99 -8.80
CA ILE A 26 22.30 -34.92 -9.92
C ILE A 26 23.74 -35.43 -9.95
N ALA A 27 24.73 -34.52 -9.98
CA ALA A 27 26.13 -34.87 -10.17
C ALA A 27 26.82 -35.39 -8.89
N ARG A 28 26.27 -35.05 -7.71
CA ARG A 28 26.78 -35.44 -6.38
C ARG A 28 28.31 -35.32 -6.24
N PRO A 29 28.89 -34.15 -6.56
CA PRO A 29 30.34 -33.96 -6.49
C PRO A 29 30.84 -34.05 -5.03
N PRO A 30 32.12 -34.41 -4.82
CA PRO A 30 32.70 -34.42 -3.48
C PRO A 30 32.71 -33.02 -2.86
N LEU A 31 32.57 -32.94 -1.53
CA LEU A 31 32.52 -31.69 -0.75
C LEU A 31 33.90 -31.03 -0.59
N ASN A 32 34.52 -30.65 -1.70
CA ASN A 32 35.73 -29.83 -1.73
C ASN A 32 35.40 -28.33 -1.56
N ARG A 33 36.42 -27.47 -1.57
CA ARG A 33 36.26 -26.02 -1.39
C ARG A 33 35.33 -25.39 -2.44
N ALA A 34 35.44 -25.82 -3.70
CA ALA A 34 34.62 -25.29 -4.80
C ALA A 34 33.13 -25.68 -4.63
N THR A 35 32.85 -26.94 -4.33
CA THR A 35 31.48 -27.43 -4.06
C THR A 35 30.88 -26.71 -2.86
N LYS A 36 31.65 -26.51 -1.78
CA LYS A 36 31.19 -25.76 -0.59
C LYS A 36 30.85 -24.31 -0.92
N LEU A 37 31.67 -23.64 -1.73
CA LEU A 37 31.39 -22.27 -2.16
C LEU A 37 30.16 -22.21 -3.07
N ALA A 38 30.04 -23.13 -4.04
CA ALA A 38 28.86 -23.22 -4.89
C ALA A 38 27.59 -23.41 -4.04
N LEU A 39 27.60 -24.35 -3.09
CA LEU A 39 26.48 -24.55 -2.17
C LEU A 39 26.20 -23.31 -1.32
N LEU A 40 27.21 -22.67 -0.73
CA LEU A 40 27.03 -21.42 0.03
C LEU A 40 26.31 -20.35 -0.79
N LEU A 41 26.66 -20.22 -2.08
CA LEU A 41 25.95 -19.33 -2.99
C LEU A 41 24.53 -19.81 -3.27
N GLY A 42 24.33 -21.11 -3.53
CA GLY A 42 23.05 -21.71 -3.89
C GLY A 42 22.01 -21.80 -2.76
N ILE A 43 22.42 -21.99 -1.51
CA ILE A 43 21.51 -22.05 -0.35
C ILE A 43 21.51 -20.77 0.50
N GLY A 44 22.55 -19.95 0.40
CA GLY A 44 22.72 -18.75 1.21
C GLY A 44 22.55 -17.48 0.39
N ALA A 45 23.58 -17.12 -0.39
CA ALA A 45 23.67 -15.80 -1.00
C ALA A 45 22.53 -15.52 -2.01
N PHE A 46 22.30 -16.43 -2.95
CA PHE A 46 21.26 -16.22 -3.96
C PHE A 46 19.83 -16.29 -3.40
N PRO A 47 19.48 -17.24 -2.51
CA PRO A 47 18.18 -17.22 -1.84
C PRO A 47 17.93 -15.95 -1.02
N LEU A 48 18.94 -15.44 -0.29
CA LEU A 48 18.82 -14.19 0.45
C LEU A 48 18.63 -12.98 -0.51
N ALA A 49 19.38 -12.93 -1.61
CA ALA A 49 19.21 -11.89 -2.63
C ALA A 49 17.82 -11.94 -3.25
N THR A 50 17.32 -13.13 -3.59
CA THR A 50 15.95 -13.34 -4.10
C THR A 50 14.90 -12.93 -3.08
N ALA A 51 15.04 -13.34 -1.82
CA ALA A 51 14.11 -12.97 -0.78
C ALA A 51 14.08 -11.45 -0.59
N GLY A 52 15.24 -10.80 -0.46
CA GLY A 52 15.31 -9.35 -0.26
C GLY A 52 14.75 -8.56 -1.44
N SER A 53 15.21 -8.85 -2.66
CA SER A 53 14.76 -8.15 -3.87
C SER A 53 13.30 -8.41 -4.19
N GLY A 54 12.83 -9.65 -4.04
CA GLY A 54 11.43 -10.01 -4.25
C GLY A 54 10.49 -9.36 -3.24
N ASN A 55 10.87 -9.30 -1.96
CA ASN A 55 10.09 -8.58 -0.94
C ASN A 55 10.04 -7.08 -1.23
N TYR A 56 11.15 -6.47 -1.67
CA TYR A 56 11.17 -5.06 -2.05
C TYR A 56 10.27 -4.77 -3.26
N ALA A 57 10.40 -5.54 -4.34
CA ALA A 57 9.57 -5.39 -5.53
C ALA A 57 8.07 -5.57 -5.19
N GLY A 58 7.74 -6.57 -4.36
CA GLY A 58 6.39 -6.78 -3.84
C GLY A 58 5.90 -5.62 -2.96
N PHE A 59 6.76 -5.08 -2.10
CA PHE A 59 6.44 -3.92 -1.26
C PHE A 59 6.07 -2.70 -2.11
N GLU A 60 6.88 -2.40 -3.14
CA GLU A 60 6.64 -1.29 -4.07
C GLU A 60 5.38 -1.50 -4.91
N ALA A 61 5.20 -2.71 -5.46
CA ALA A 61 4.00 -3.04 -6.23
C ALA A 61 2.71 -2.86 -5.41
N THR A 62 2.74 -3.23 -4.13
CA THR A 62 1.58 -3.14 -3.23
C THR A 62 1.31 -1.74 -2.67
N LYS A 63 2.09 -0.72 -3.07
CA LYS A 63 1.74 0.70 -2.84
C LYS A 63 0.94 1.30 -3.99
N ARG A 64 0.92 0.65 -5.15
CA ARG A 64 0.34 1.22 -6.36
C ARG A 64 -1.18 1.09 -6.38
N ARG A 65 -1.84 2.09 -6.95
CA ARG A 65 -3.28 2.17 -7.18
C ARG A 65 -3.82 0.96 -7.92
N GLU A 66 -3.09 0.46 -8.92
CA GLU A 66 -3.53 -0.69 -9.69
C GLU A 66 -3.57 -1.97 -8.84
N PHE A 67 -2.68 -2.09 -7.84
CA PHE A 67 -2.75 -3.17 -6.87
C PHE A 67 -3.98 -3.01 -5.96
N CYS A 68 -4.18 -1.81 -5.38
CA CYS A 68 -5.32 -1.54 -4.51
C CYS A 68 -6.68 -1.77 -5.20
N GLY A 69 -6.79 -1.41 -6.48
CA GLY A 69 -8.00 -1.56 -7.28
C GLY A 69 -8.19 -2.93 -7.94
N SER A 70 -7.19 -3.83 -7.86
CA SER A 70 -7.24 -5.15 -8.50
C SER A 70 -8.30 -6.10 -7.90
N CYS A 71 -8.74 -5.85 -6.67
CA CYS A 71 -9.87 -6.56 -6.06
C CYS A 71 -11.17 -5.92 -6.53
N HIS A 72 -12.11 -6.69 -7.07
CA HIS A 72 -13.33 -6.13 -7.68
C HIS A 72 -14.15 -5.26 -6.71
N VAL A 73 -14.12 -5.57 -5.41
CA VAL A 73 -14.78 -4.79 -4.36
C VAL A 73 -14.20 -3.38 -4.19
N MET A 74 -12.95 -3.17 -4.63
CA MET A 74 -12.25 -1.89 -4.59
C MET A 74 -12.38 -1.08 -5.89
N THR A 75 -12.90 -1.67 -6.96
CA THR A 75 -13.05 -0.99 -8.26
C THR A 75 -13.80 0.35 -8.20
N PRO A 76 -14.87 0.54 -7.41
CA PRO A 76 -15.52 1.85 -7.32
C PRO A 76 -14.58 2.94 -6.79
N TYR A 77 -13.78 2.63 -5.78
CA TYR A 77 -12.80 3.56 -5.21
C TYR A 77 -11.70 3.88 -6.21
N GLN A 78 -11.24 2.89 -6.98
CA GLN A 78 -10.30 3.12 -8.08
C GLN A 78 -10.89 4.03 -9.16
N ARG A 79 -12.15 3.80 -9.56
CA ARG A 79 -12.83 4.62 -10.57
C ARG A 79 -12.99 6.08 -10.13
N ASP A 80 -13.33 6.31 -8.87
CA ASP A 80 -13.43 7.67 -8.33
C ASP A 80 -12.09 8.41 -8.41
N VAL A 81 -10.98 7.75 -8.03
CA VAL A 81 -9.67 8.39 -8.10
C VAL A 81 -9.14 8.59 -9.52
N GLU A 82 -9.73 7.90 -10.49
CA GLU A 82 -9.40 7.97 -11.92
C GLU A 82 -10.27 8.93 -12.71
N ASP A 83 -11.48 9.18 -12.22
CA ASP A 83 -12.46 10.03 -12.90
C ASP A 83 -11.96 11.48 -12.91
N PRO A 84 -11.66 12.10 -14.08
CA PRO A 84 -11.21 13.48 -14.17
C PRO A 84 -12.29 14.51 -13.80
N ALA A 85 -13.56 14.14 -13.77
CA ALA A 85 -14.66 15.00 -13.38
C ALA A 85 -14.97 14.92 -11.87
N SER A 86 -14.49 13.90 -11.15
CA SER A 86 -14.77 13.75 -9.72
C SER A 86 -14.11 14.85 -8.88
N THR A 87 -14.91 15.56 -8.10
CA THR A 87 -14.43 16.56 -7.14
C THR A 87 -14.21 15.97 -5.74
N SER A 88 -14.20 14.63 -5.60
CA SER A 88 -13.90 13.98 -4.33
C SER A 88 -12.48 14.31 -3.86
N LEU A 89 -12.27 14.27 -2.54
CA LEU A 89 -10.96 14.49 -1.97
C LEU A 89 -9.93 13.50 -2.54
N ALA A 90 -10.31 12.23 -2.66
CA ALA A 90 -9.45 11.17 -3.19
C ALA A 90 -9.11 11.40 -4.67
N ALA A 91 -10.06 11.86 -5.49
CA ALA A 91 -9.83 12.20 -6.88
C ALA A 91 -8.89 13.41 -7.04
N ILE A 92 -9.13 14.48 -6.29
CA ILE A 92 -8.28 15.68 -6.31
C ILE A 92 -6.84 15.32 -5.92
N HIS A 93 -6.65 14.54 -4.85
CA HIS A 93 -5.32 14.12 -4.43
C HIS A 93 -4.68 13.15 -5.44
N SER A 94 -5.47 12.28 -6.08
CA SER A 94 -4.94 11.33 -7.05
C SER A 94 -4.49 11.96 -8.36
N ARG A 95 -4.94 13.19 -8.68
CA ARG A 95 -4.42 13.99 -9.80
C ARG A 95 -3.10 14.67 -9.46
N ASN A 96 -2.70 14.73 -8.19
CA ASN A 96 -1.43 15.28 -7.79
C ASN A 96 -0.29 14.39 -8.32
N GLN A 97 0.57 14.96 -9.17
CA GLN A 97 1.72 14.26 -9.75
C GLN A 97 2.69 13.73 -8.67
N THR A 98 2.76 14.39 -7.51
CA THR A 98 3.60 13.96 -6.38
C THR A 98 3.15 12.62 -5.80
N PHE A 99 1.85 12.31 -5.82
CA PHE A 99 1.35 11.02 -5.35
C PHE A 99 1.30 10.00 -6.48
N GLY A 100 0.94 10.45 -7.68
CA GLY A 100 0.92 9.65 -8.89
C GLY A 100 0.23 8.31 -8.69
N ARG A 101 0.97 7.22 -8.96
CA ARG A 101 0.46 5.85 -8.84
C ARG A 101 0.31 5.37 -7.40
N GLU A 102 0.85 6.06 -6.40
CA GLU A 102 0.81 5.64 -5.00
C GLU A 102 -0.26 6.38 -4.18
N SER A 103 -1.18 7.11 -4.81
CA SER A 103 -2.12 8.00 -4.10
C SER A 103 -3.00 7.28 -3.06
N CYS A 104 -3.40 6.03 -3.30
CA CYS A 104 -4.09 5.23 -2.28
C CYS A 104 -3.20 5.01 -1.06
N TYR A 105 -1.96 4.57 -1.27
CA TYR A 105 -1.03 4.30 -0.17
C TYR A 105 -0.66 5.57 0.59
N THR A 106 -0.50 6.70 -0.09
CA THR A 106 -0.18 7.99 0.53
C THR A 106 -1.16 8.40 1.62
N CYS A 107 -2.46 8.12 1.44
CA CYS A 107 -3.49 8.48 2.41
C CYS A 107 -3.85 7.33 3.35
N HIS A 108 -3.79 6.09 2.89
CA HIS A 108 -4.23 4.91 3.66
C HIS A 108 -3.13 4.22 4.45
N ALA A 109 -1.86 4.58 4.26
CA ALA A 109 -0.79 4.08 5.10
C ALA A 109 -0.73 4.80 6.45
N ASP A 110 -0.27 4.07 7.44
CA ASP A 110 0.13 4.58 8.74
C ASP A 110 1.60 5.04 8.65
N TYR A 111 1.87 6.21 9.23
CA TYR A 111 3.18 6.87 9.23
C TYR A 111 3.75 7.09 10.62
N GLY A 112 3.20 6.40 11.63
CA GLY A 112 3.80 6.28 12.95
C GLY A 112 5.08 5.42 12.92
N MET A 113 5.71 5.24 14.08
CA MET A 113 6.98 4.53 14.23
C MET A 113 6.99 3.13 13.60
N PHE A 114 5.87 2.41 13.68
CA PHE A 114 5.69 1.07 13.08
C PHE A 114 4.70 1.07 11.91
N GLY A 115 4.46 2.25 11.33
CA GLY A 115 3.38 2.47 10.38
C GLY A 115 3.45 1.57 9.15
N THR A 116 4.65 1.33 8.61
CA THR A 116 4.84 0.40 7.49
C THR A 116 4.39 -1.02 7.82
N ILE A 117 4.74 -1.53 9.00
CA ILE A 117 4.39 -2.89 9.45
C ILE A 117 2.88 -2.98 9.66
N VAL A 118 2.29 -2.01 10.35
CA VAL A 118 0.84 -1.93 10.61
C VAL A 118 0.06 -1.87 9.29
N THR A 119 0.50 -1.02 8.36
CA THR A 119 -0.12 -0.84 7.05
C THR A 119 -0.13 -2.15 6.26
N LYS A 120 1.02 -2.81 6.15
CA LYS A 120 1.13 -4.05 5.36
C LYS A 120 0.44 -5.23 6.06
N GLY A 121 0.45 -5.29 7.39
CA GLY A 121 -0.34 -6.24 8.16
C GLY A 121 -1.85 -6.06 7.93
N SER A 122 -2.35 -4.82 7.91
CA SER A 122 -3.74 -4.54 7.57
C SER A 122 -4.06 -4.88 6.10
N GLY A 123 -3.14 -4.61 5.18
CA GLY A 123 -3.26 -5.02 3.78
C GLY A 123 -3.39 -6.54 3.61
N LEU A 124 -2.56 -7.31 4.32
CA LEU A 124 -2.64 -8.78 4.32
C LEU A 124 -3.99 -9.28 4.84
N ARG A 125 -4.52 -8.64 5.90
CA ARG A 125 -5.88 -8.91 6.38
C ARG A 125 -6.94 -8.67 5.29
N HIS A 126 -6.81 -7.61 4.49
CA HIS A 126 -7.73 -7.35 3.38
C HIS A 126 -7.66 -8.44 2.31
N VAL A 127 -6.45 -8.90 1.97
CA VAL A 127 -6.26 -10.03 1.03
C VAL A 127 -6.90 -11.30 1.60
N TYR A 128 -6.70 -11.60 2.88
CA TYR A 128 -7.32 -12.74 3.55
C TYR A 128 -8.85 -12.72 3.45
N HIS A 129 -9.49 -11.61 3.84
CA HIS A 129 -10.96 -11.48 3.73
C HIS A 129 -11.44 -11.48 2.28
N TYR A 130 -10.66 -10.91 1.36
CA TYR A 130 -11.00 -10.97 -0.05
C TYR A 130 -11.05 -12.41 -0.54
N LEU A 131 -9.98 -13.19 -0.29
CA LEU A 131 -9.88 -14.55 -0.79
C LEU A 131 -10.92 -15.49 -0.19
N LEU A 132 -11.26 -15.34 1.09
CA LEU A 132 -12.17 -16.25 1.79
C LEU A 132 -13.63 -15.80 1.82
N THR A 133 -13.91 -14.51 1.59
CA THR A 133 -15.26 -13.96 1.79
C THR A 133 -15.71 -13.13 0.61
N TYR A 134 -14.95 -12.11 0.21
CA TYR A 134 -15.47 -11.12 -0.73
C TYR A 134 -15.28 -11.45 -2.20
N ARG A 135 -14.38 -12.37 -2.57
CA ARG A 135 -14.08 -12.68 -3.97
C ARG A 135 -15.29 -13.23 -4.74
N SER A 136 -16.16 -13.99 -4.07
CA SER A 136 -17.36 -14.60 -4.63
C SER A 136 -18.63 -13.77 -4.43
N MET A 137 -18.58 -12.70 -3.63
CA MET A 137 -19.72 -11.83 -3.37
C MET A 137 -19.89 -10.82 -4.50
N SER A 138 -21.12 -10.37 -4.73
CA SER A 138 -21.35 -9.17 -5.53
C SER A 138 -20.88 -7.91 -4.80
N LEU A 139 -20.61 -6.85 -5.55
CA LEU A 139 -20.26 -5.55 -4.98
C LEU A 139 -21.34 -5.02 -4.02
N ALA A 140 -22.62 -5.25 -4.35
CA ALA A 140 -23.74 -4.81 -3.53
C ALA A 140 -23.78 -5.52 -2.17
N GLU A 141 -23.48 -6.82 -2.14
CA GLU A 141 -23.39 -7.59 -0.90
C GLU A 141 -22.15 -7.20 -0.08
N ALA A 142 -20.99 -7.09 -0.72
CA ALA A 142 -19.76 -6.71 -0.07
C ALA A 142 -19.85 -5.34 0.60
N ARG A 143 -20.48 -4.35 -0.06
CA ARG A 143 -20.71 -3.00 0.49
C ARG A 143 -21.53 -2.98 1.78
N LYS A 144 -22.38 -3.98 2.02
CA LYS A 144 -23.16 -4.06 3.28
C LYS A 144 -22.29 -4.41 4.49
N SER A 145 -21.12 -5.03 4.29
CA SER A 145 -20.27 -5.49 5.38
C SER A 145 -18.92 -4.77 5.47
N ILE A 146 -18.41 -4.23 4.36
CA ILE A 146 -17.18 -3.43 4.37
C ILE A 146 -17.44 -2.12 5.10
N ARG A 147 -16.66 -1.86 6.14
CA ARG A 147 -16.74 -0.66 6.99
C ARG A 147 -15.35 -0.09 7.23
N LEU A 148 -15.29 1.23 7.38
CA LEU A 148 -14.07 1.89 7.85
C LEU A 148 -13.80 1.48 9.30
N ARG A 149 -12.57 1.07 9.58
CA ARG A 149 -12.16 0.67 10.94
C ARG A 149 -12.02 1.88 11.88
N GLY A 150 -11.82 3.06 11.33
CA GLY A 150 -11.65 4.31 12.05
C GLY A 150 -11.59 5.50 11.09
N THR A 151 -11.44 6.69 11.65
CA THR A 151 -11.25 7.93 10.90
C THR A 151 -9.78 8.08 10.46
N PHE A 152 -9.54 8.89 9.43
CA PHE A 152 -8.19 9.26 9.06
C PHE A 152 -7.56 10.14 10.15
N PRO A 153 -6.35 9.82 10.63
CA PRO A 153 -5.64 10.68 11.57
C PRO A 153 -5.37 12.04 10.92
N SER A 154 -5.60 13.13 11.66
CA SER A 154 -5.29 14.50 11.19
C SER A 154 -3.80 14.67 10.84
N SER A 155 -2.92 13.89 11.48
CA SER A 155 -1.50 13.86 11.20
C SER A 155 -1.18 13.42 9.77
N THR A 156 -1.97 12.53 9.16
CA THR A 156 -1.78 12.11 7.76
C THR A 156 -1.95 13.30 6.81
N CYS A 157 -2.97 14.13 7.05
CA CYS A 157 -3.24 15.33 6.25
C CYS A 157 -2.12 16.38 6.43
N ARG A 158 -1.67 16.60 7.67
CA ARG A 158 -0.66 17.61 8.02
C ARG A 158 0.74 17.33 7.48
N ARG A 159 1.02 16.14 6.96
CA ARG A 159 2.27 15.84 6.25
C ARG A 159 2.45 16.66 4.98
N CYS A 160 1.35 17.08 4.36
CA CYS A 160 1.35 17.93 3.17
C CYS A 160 0.64 19.27 3.43
N HIS A 161 -0.39 19.29 4.27
CA HIS A 161 -1.10 20.50 4.68
C HIS A 161 -0.47 21.09 5.95
N THR A 162 0.61 21.86 5.77
CA THR A 162 1.27 22.52 6.90
C THR A 162 0.33 23.49 7.62
N THR A 163 0.38 23.46 8.95
CA THR A 163 -0.41 24.36 9.81
C THR A 163 0.14 25.78 9.85
N THR A 164 1.27 26.04 9.20
CA THR A 164 1.94 27.35 9.20
C THR A 164 1.78 28.12 7.90
N ALA A 165 1.28 27.49 6.83
CA ALA A 165 1.10 28.15 5.54
C ALA A 165 0.06 29.29 5.63
N PRO A 166 0.24 30.39 4.87
CA PRO A 166 -0.72 31.50 4.84
C PRO A 166 -2.16 31.04 4.53
N GLY A 167 -2.33 30.15 3.55
CA GLY A 167 -3.64 29.62 3.20
C GLY A 167 -4.29 28.77 4.30
N TRP A 168 -3.49 28.09 5.12
CA TRP A 168 -4.01 27.37 6.29
C TRP A 168 -4.50 28.35 7.36
N LYS A 169 -3.69 29.36 7.68
CA LYS A 169 -3.99 30.39 8.68
C LYS A 169 -5.16 31.30 8.29
N ALA A 170 -5.44 31.43 6.99
CA ALA A 170 -6.54 32.24 6.48
C ALA A 170 -7.93 31.65 6.78
N VAL A 171 -8.02 30.38 7.18
CA VAL A 171 -9.28 29.72 7.55
C VAL A 171 -9.46 29.82 9.07
N PRO A 172 -10.45 30.57 9.58
CA PRO A 172 -10.63 30.78 11.03
C PRO A 172 -10.81 29.47 11.82
N ASP A 173 -11.54 28.50 11.26
CA ASP A 173 -11.80 27.22 11.91
C ASP A 173 -10.51 26.42 12.16
N HIS A 174 -9.51 26.52 11.29
CA HIS A 174 -8.21 25.88 11.51
C HIS A 174 -7.47 26.47 12.71
N ALA A 175 -7.59 27.78 12.94
CA ALA A 175 -6.96 28.44 14.08
C ALA A 175 -7.71 28.11 15.38
N ALA A 176 -9.05 28.15 15.34
CA ALA A 176 -9.89 27.83 16.50
C ALA A 176 -9.72 26.38 16.98
N LEU A 177 -9.48 25.45 16.06
CA LEU A 177 -9.35 24.02 16.34
C LEU A 177 -7.89 23.52 16.34
N ALA A 178 -6.89 24.41 16.38
CA ALA A 178 -5.50 24.05 16.19
C ALA A 178 -5.01 22.95 17.16
N ASP A 179 -5.36 23.07 18.44
CA ASP A 179 -4.99 22.10 19.47
C ASP A 179 -5.72 20.76 19.30
N ASP A 180 -7.02 20.80 18.98
CA ASP A 180 -7.82 19.60 18.75
C ASP A 180 -7.37 18.85 17.48
N LEU A 181 -6.99 19.57 16.43
CA LEU A 181 -6.37 19.01 15.22
C LEU A 181 -4.98 18.43 15.53
N ALA A 182 -4.20 19.08 16.40
CA ALA A 182 -2.89 18.59 16.81
C ALA A 182 -3.00 17.28 17.60
N GLN A 183 -4.00 17.19 18.48
CA GLN A 183 -4.30 16.03 19.33
C GLN A 183 -5.12 14.94 18.61
N GLY A 184 -5.58 15.19 17.37
CA GLY A 184 -6.38 14.24 16.59
C GLY A 184 -7.80 14.05 17.10
N LYS A 185 -8.31 14.97 17.93
CA LYS A 185 -9.71 14.99 18.41
C LYS A 185 -10.68 15.37 17.29
N VAL A 186 -10.22 16.19 16.36
CA VAL A 186 -10.96 16.56 15.14
C VAL A 186 -10.19 16.06 13.92
N GLY A 187 -10.91 15.43 12.99
CA GLY A 187 -10.38 15.00 11.69
C GLY A 187 -10.63 16.05 10.62
N CYS A 188 -9.86 16.00 9.53
CA CYS A 188 -10.03 16.93 8.40
C CYS A 188 -11.21 16.54 7.49
N VAL A 189 -11.54 15.24 7.45
CA VAL A 189 -12.54 14.63 6.54
C VAL A 189 -13.85 14.40 7.31
N GLY A 190 -14.96 14.93 6.81
CA GLY A 190 -16.26 14.87 7.51
C GLY A 190 -17.31 15.85 7.00
N GLU A 191 -18.56 15.73 7.46
CA GLU A 191 -19.57 16.78 7.33
C GLU A 191 -19.04 18.07 7.98
N GLY A 192 -19.17 19.22 7.29
CA GLY A 192 -18.75 20.53 7.83
C GLY A 192 -17.30 20.96 7.57
N CYS A 193 -16.43 20.07 7.06
CA CYS A 193 -15.03 20.41 6.68
C CYS A 193 -14.70 19.98 5.24
N HIS A 194 -13.67 19.16 5.00
CA HIS A 194 -13.21 18.78 3.65
C HIS A 194 -14.05 17.68 2.96
N GLY A 195 -15.32 17.51 3.35
CA GLY A 195 -16.24 16.55 2.76
C GLY A 195 -15.82 15.08 2.93
N PRO A 196 -16.50 14.13 2.26
CA PRO A 196 -16.12 12.72 2.27
C PRO A 196 -14.91 12.44 1.36
N ALA A 197 -14.07 11.46 1.73
CA ALA A 197 -12.87 11.14 0.96
C ALA A 197 -13.21 10.59 -0.44
N HIS A 198 -14.19 9.69 -0.49
CA HIS A 198 -14.83 9.21 -1.73
C HIS A 198 -16.32 9.57 -1.71
N PRO A 199 -17.00 9.76 -2.85
CA PRO A 199 -18.37 10.30 -2.90
C PRO A 199 -19.38 9.51 -2.05
N TRP A 200 -19.21 8.19 -1.95
CA TRP A 200 -20.06 7.25 -1.21
C TRP A 200 -19.43 6.76 0.11
N SER A 201 -18.36 7.39 0.59
CA SER A 201 -17.75 7.01 1.89
C SER A 201 -18.60 7.39 3.11
N LYS A 202 -19.75 8.04 2.88
CA LYS A 202 -20.86 8.21 3.82
C LYS A 202 -22.07 7.39 3.35
N ASP A 203 -21.95 6.07 3.24
CA ASP A 203 -23.17 5.28 3.37
C ASP A 203 -23.63 5.45 4.83
N PRO A 204 -24.88 5.87 5.06
CA PRO A 204 -25.38 6.12 6.41
C PRO A 204 -25.24 4.86 7.26
N LYS A 205 -24.91 5.07 8.54
CA LYS A 205 -24.93 4.01 9.56
C LYS A 205 -26.29 3.35 9.63
#